data_AF-M3FK19-F1
#
_entry.id   AF-M3FK19-F1
#
_cell.length_a   1.000
_cell.length_b   1.000
_cell.length_c   1.000
_cell.angle_alpha   90.00
_cell.angle_beta   90.00
_cell.angle_gamma   90.00
#
_symmetry.space_group_name_H-M   'P 1'
#
loop_
_entity.id
_entity.type
_entity.pdbx_description
1 polymer ?
#
loop_
_entity_poly.entity_id
_entity_poly.type
_entity_poly.pdbx_seq_one_letter_code
_entity_poly.pdbx_strand_id
1 'polypeptide(L)'
;MKFLLYSISLLFLIQCGSGILPFAPFDKKKSNLNEALLLLLIPQNSYVWNLPPGFPIPVVPASNPMTQEKVDLGRFLFYDKKLSGNQTQSCASCHKQSIAFTDGLTTAVGSTGNFHPRNTQGIINVAYNARQTWVNPTLKDLEDQMLVPMFGEHPVELGLANRENEMLDRLRAENRYQTLFRKAFPFEDPFSVSNVVKAIACFERTLISGRSPYDKFLYDGNVAALGNQRASVIRGAQIFFSEKGECFHCHGGFNFAETSVHVGAVTAEVTFHNNGLYNIGGTRDYPPNNQGLYEFTGMISDKGKFRAPSIRNIELTAPYMHDGSIDTLENVVEHYNAGGRNIIGGPHAGDGRANPNKNGFVFPIGLTAGEKTDLVNFLKSLTDTEFINDPKHSDPF
;
A
#
# COMPACT_ATOMS: atom_id res chain seq x y z
N MET A 1 -55.85 51.45 1.50
CA MET A 1 -56.05 52.68 0.69
C MET A 1 -54.70 53.37 0.58
N LYS A 2 -54.25 53.64 -0.65
CA LYS A 2 -52.93 54.19 -1.02
C LYS A 2 -52.61 55.51 -0.32
N PHE A 3 -51.34 55.79 -0.04
CA PHE A 3 -50.63 56.97 -0.57
C PHE A 3 -49.11 56.83 -0.44
N LEU A 4 -48.43 57.04 -1.58
CA LEU A 4 -46.99 57.27 -1.76
C LEU A 4 -46.62 58.68 -1.23
N LEU A 5 -45.36 58.90 -0.79
CA LEU A 5 -44.31 59.62 -1.54
C LEU A 5 -43.05 59.95 -0.69
N TYR A 6 -41.89 59.51 -1.21
CA TYR A 6 -40.54 60.12 -1.30
C TYR A 6 -39.64 60.45 -0.09
N SER A 7 -38.50 59.74 -0.09
CA SER A 7 -37.08 60.16 -0.04
C SER A 7 -36.56 61.14 1.01
N ILE A 8 -35.56 60.71 1.79
CA ILE A 8 -34.23 61.34 1.94
C ILE A 8 -33.24 60.28 2.43
N SER A 9 -32.11 60.18 1.74
CA SER A 9 -31.00 59.25 1.97
C SER A 9 -30.14 59.70 3.16
N LEU A 10 -29.78 58.77 4.05
CA LEU A 10 -28.65 58.92 4.98
C LEU A 10 -27.63 57.82 4.69
N LEU A 11 -26.45 58.21 4.22
CA LEU A 11 -25.27 57.35 4.09
C LEU A 11 -24.78 56.93 5.48
N PHE A 12 -24.53 55.63 5.69
CA PHE A 12 -23.40 55.18 6.51
C PHE A 12 -22.86 53.84 6.00
N LEU A 13 -21.53 53.76 5.99
CA LEU A 13 -20.66 52.74 5.42
C LEU A 13 -20.81 51.36 6.08
N ILE A 14 -20.92 50.29 5.29
CA ILE A 14 -20.22 49.02 5.55
C ILE A 14 -19.73 48.44 4.22
N GLN A 15 -18.44 48.17 4.20
CA GLN A 15 -17.60 47.72 3.11
C GLN A 15 -17.76 46.20 2.90
N CYS A 16 -18.23 45.79 1.73
CA CYS A 16 -18.24 44.39 1.29
C CYS A 16 -17.35 44.29 0.06
N GLY A 17 -16.11 43.82 0.25
CA GLY A 17 -15.16 43.59 -0.83
C GLY A 17 -15.29 42.18 -1.39
N SER A 18 -16.14 42.02 -2.40
CA SER A 18 -16.12 40.88 -3.31
C SER A 18 -15.00 41.09 -4.35
N GLY A 19 -13.85 40.46 -4.15
CA GLY A 19 -12.72 40.48 -5.08
C GLY A 19 -12.68 39.20 -5.92
N ILE A 20 -13.28 39.26 -7.11
CA ILE A 20 -13.04 38.32 -8.20
C ILE A 20 -11.65 38.65 -8.77
N LEU A 21 -10.71 37.69 -8.72
CA LEU A 21 -9.42 37.81 -9.40
C LEU A 21 -9.56 37.42 -10.87
N PRO A 22 -9.19 38.27 -11.84
CA PRO A 22 -9.07 37.86 -13.22
C PRO A 22 -7.68 37.22 -13.45
N PHE A 23 -7.69 36.00 -13.98
CA PHE A 23 -6.51 35.38 -14.57
C PHE A 23 -6.04 36.22 -15.77
N ALA A 24 -4.81 36.73 -15.69
CA ALA A 24 -4.06 37.23 -16.84
C ALA A 24 -2.81 36.35 -17.04
N PRO A 25 -2.40 36.07 -18.29
CA PRO A 25 -1.31 35.14 -18.59
C PRO A 25 0.06 35.73 -18.21
N PHE A 26 0.94 34.85 -17.71
CA PHE A 26 2.30 35.17 -17.28
C PHE A 26 3.09 35.92 -18.36
N ASP A 27 3.42 37.18 -18.06
CA ASP A 27 4.28 38.01 -18.89
C ASP A 27 5.75 37.77 -18.48
N LYS A 28 6.60 37.33 -19.42
CA LYS A 28 8.03 37.08 -19.19
C LYS A 28 8.75 38.42 -18.99
N LYS A 29 8.96 38.84 -17.74
CA LYS A 29 9.89 39.94 -17.43
C LYS A 29 10.79 39.63 -16.23
N LYS A 30 12.08 39.56 -16.55
CA LYS A 30 13.29 39.77 -15.72
C LYS A 30 13.22 39.20 -14.30
N SER A 31 13.75 37.99 -14.14
CA SER A 31 14.12 37.44 -12.83
C SER A 31 15.13 38.38 -12.15
N ASN A 32 14.72 38.98 -11.04
CA ASN A 32 15.64 39.71 -10.18
C ASN A 32 16.59 38.71 -9.50
N LEU A 33 17.88 39.08 -9.36
CA LEU A 33 18.89 38.23 -8.70
C LEU A 33 18.49 37.76 -7.28
N ASN A 34 17.56 38.46 -6.62
CA ASN A 34 17.06 38.08 -5.29
C ASN A 34 16.09 36.88 -5.31
N GLU A 35 15.37 36.61 -6.42
CA GLU A 35 14.58 35.39 -6.56
C GLU A 35 15.46 34.17 -6.86
N ALA A 36 16.55 34.37 -7.61
CA ALA A 36 17.58 33.35 -7.82
C ALA A 36 18.34 33.00 -6.53
N LEU A 37 18.48 33.97 -5.60
CA LEU A 37 19.10 33.75 -4.30
C LEU A 37 18.18 33.01 -3.30
N LEU A 38 16.86 33.17 -3.41
CA LEU A 38 15.89 32.38 -2.64
C LEU A 38 15.88 30.90 -3.07
N LEU A 39 16.13 30.62 -4.36
CA LEU A 39 16.30 29.26 -4.89
C LEU A 39 17.58 28.55 -4.37
N LEU A 40 18.59 29.29 -3.91
CA LEU A 40 19.81 28.76 -3.28
C LEU A 40 19.63 28.36 -1.81
N LEU A 41 18.51 28.76 -1.17
CA LEU A 41 18.14 28.38 0.19
C LEU A 41 17.13 27.22 0.23
N ILE A 42 16.66 26.74 -0.92
CA ILE A 42 15.96 25.46 -0.99
C ILE A 42 17.03 24.38 -0.80
N PRO A 43 16.91 23.50 0.21
CA PRO A 43 17.84 22.39 0.34
C PRO A 43 17.84 21.62 -0.99
N GLN A 44 19.00 21.56 -1.65
CA GLN A 44 19.25 20.85 -2.91
C GLN A 44 18.97 19.33 -2.85
N ASN A 45 18.41 18.84 -1.74
CA ASN A 45 18.15 17.44 -1.45
C ASN A 45 16.65 17.11 -1.37
N SER A 46 15.75 17.92 -1.95
CA SER A 46 14.34 17.52 -2.03
C SER A 46 14.17 16.39 -3.04
N TYR A 47 13.72 15.22 -2.55
CA TYR A 47 13.43 14.07 -3.39
C TYR A 47 12.32 14.39 -4.39
N VAL A 48 12.55 14.04 -5.67
CA VAL A 48 11.59 14.25 -6.75
C VAL A 48 10.76 12.99 -6.94
N TRP A 49 9.52 13.03 -6.45
CA TRP A 49 8.65 11.85 -6.41
C TRP A 49 8.18 11.33 -7.77
N ASN A 50 8.02 12.18 -8.78
CA ASN A 50 7.46 11.81 -10.09
C ASN A 50 6.18 10.95 -9.99
N LEU A 51 5.24 11.35 -9.13
CA LEU A 51 4.04 10.55 -8.85
C LEU A 51 3.14 10.43 -10.08
N PRO A 52 2.47 9.27 -10.27
CA PRO A 52 1.43 9.14 -11.29
C PRO A 52 0.31 10.18 -11.10
N PRO A 53 -0.38 10.59 -12.18
CA PRO A 53 -1.57 11.41 -12.07
C PRO A 53 -2.58 10.86 -11.05
N GLY A 54 -3.13 11.73 -10.20
CA GLY A 54 -4.10 11.34 -9.16
C GLY A 54 -3.49 10.81 -7.86
N PHE A 55 -2.16 10.64 -7.78
CA PHE A 55 -1.50 10.19 -6.55
C PHE A 55 -1.02 11.37 -5.69
N PRO A 56 -1.42 11.45 -4.41
CA PRO A 56 -0.94 12.47 -3.49
C PRO A 56 0.48 12.16 -2.98
N ILE A 57 1.17 13.14 -2.42
CA ILE A 57 2.50 12.93 -1.83
C ILE A 57 2.38 12.01 -0.60
N PRO A 58 3.15 10.91 -0.50
CA PRO A 58 3.15 10.06 0.70
C PRO A 58 3.60 10.80 1.95
N VAL A 59 3.15 10.36 3.12
CA VAL A 59 3.68 10.88 4.39
C VAL A 59 5.11 10.36 4.59
N VAL A 60 6.06 11.27 4.80
CA VAL A 60 7.45 10.94 5.11
C VAL A 60 7.74 11.33 6.55
N PRO A 61 8.27 10.41 7.39
CA PRO A 61 8.69 10.75 8.74
C PRO A 61 9.79 11.82 8.72
N ALA A 62 9.66 12.85 9.56
CA ALA A 62 10.67 13.91 9.66
C ALA A 62 12.05 13.38 10.09
N SER A 63 12.08 12.24 10.80
CA SER A 63 13.30 11.52 11.20
C SER A 63 13.99 10.79 10.04
N ASN A 64 13.32 10.63 8.89
CA ASN A 64 13.87 10.00 7.71
C ASN A 64 13.41 10.67 6.41
N PRO A 65 13.88 11.91 6.13
CA PRO A 65 13.57 12.58 4.87
C PRO A 65 14.13 11.78 3.68
N MET A 66 13.36 11.76 2.59
CA MET A 66 13.72 11.12 1.34
C MET A 66 14.92 11.83 0.68
N THR A 67 15.89 11.06 0.19
CA THR A 67 16.93 11.52 -0.74
C THR A 67 17.23 10.41 -1.74
N GLN A 68 17.80 10.74 -2.90
CA GLN A 68 18.14 9.72 -3.91
C GLN A 68 19.21 8.75 -3.38
N GLU A 69 20.17 9.24 -2.60
CA GLU A 69 21.26 8.44 -2.04
C GLU A 69 20.73 7.37 -1.07
N LYS A 70 19.71 7.69 -0.27
CA LYS A 70 19.05 6.72 0.61
C LYS A 70 18.24 5.69 -0.17
N VAL A 71 17.55 6.11 -1.23
CA VAL A 71 16.83 5.20 -2.12
C VAL A 71 17.80 4.23 -2.80
N ASP A 72 18.92 4.72 -3.33
CA ASP A 72 19.92 3.89 -3.99
C ASP A 72 20.55 2.88 -3.02
N LEU A 73 20.93 3.33 -1.82
CA LEU A 73 21.42 2.44 -0.76
C LEU A 73 20.36 1.40 -0.36
N GLY A 74 19.12 1.85 -0.15
CA GLY A 74 17.99 1.00 0.21
C GLY A 74 17.72 -0.09 -0.81
N ARG A 75 17.81 0.24 -2.10
CA ARG A 75 17.66 -0.71 -3.21
C ARG A 75 18.74 -1.79 -3.16
N PHE A 76 20.02 -1.44 -2.98
CA PHE A 76 21.06 -2.47 -2.83
C PHE A 76 20.79 -3.37 -1.62
N LEU A 77 20.47 -2.78 -0.47
CA LEU A 77 20.17 -3.52 0.76
C LEU A 77 18.98 -4.48 0.58
N PHE A 78 17.89 -4.03 -0.05
CA PHE A 78 16.67 -4.82 -0.28
C PHE A 78 16.93 -6.12 -1.07
N TYR A 79 17.87 -6.08 -2.01
CA TYR A 79 18.22 -7.23 -2.85
C TYR A 79 19.36 -8.09 -2.28
N ASP A 80 20.14 -7.57 -1.33
CA ASP A 80 21.35 -8.23 -0.85
C ASP A 80 21.07 -9.33 0.18
N LYS A 81 21.47 -10.56 -0.16
CA LYS A 81 21.33 -11.72 0.73
C LYS A 81 22.16 -11.61 1.99
N LYS A 82 23.18 -10.75 2.02
CA LYS A 82 24.05 -10.54 3.19
C LYS A 82 23.32 -9.97 4.40
N LEU A 83 22.11 -9.43 4.20
CA LEU A 83 21.21 -9.01 5.27
C LEU A 83 20.60 -10.16 6.06
N SER A 84 20.54 -11.39 5.55
CA SER A 84 20.11 -12.52 6.39
C SER A 84 21.27 -13.04 7.25
N GLY A 85 20.94 -13.53 8.44
CA GLY A 85 21.93 -14.07 9.38
C GLY A 85 22.77 -15.19 8.76
N ASN A 86 22.15 -16.05 7.94
CA ASN A 86 22.81 -17.13 7.21
C ASN A 86 23.19 -16.78 5.76
N GLN A 87 22.94 -15.55 5.32
CA GLN A 87 23.29 -15.03 3.99
C GLN A 87 22.62 -15.75 2.80
N THR A 88 21.43 -16.34 3.01
CA THR A 88 20.71 -17.09 1.96
C THR A 88 19.51 -16.34 1.38
N GLN A 89 18.96 -15.37 2.11
CA GLN A 89 17.77 -14.60 1.73
C GLN A 89 17.98 -13.08 1.88
N SER A 90 17.24 -12.34 1.08
CA SER A 90 17.08 -10.88 1.09
C SER A 90 15.60 -10.53 1.14
N CYS A 91 15.24 -9.25 1.29
CA CYS A 91 13.84 -8.82 1.20
C CYS A 91 13.22 -9.25 -0.15
N ALA A 92 13.99 -9.11 -1.24
CA ALA A 92 13.59 -9.51 -2.58
C ALA A 92 13.40 -11.03 -2.77
N SER A 93 13.83 -11.87 -1.82
CA SER A 93 13.57 -13.32 -1.87
C SER A 93 12.08 -13.63 -1.65
N CYS A 94 11.42 -12.84 -0.79
CA CYS A 94 9.98 -12.91 -0.55
C CYS A 94 9.20 -11.84 -1.33
N HIS A 95 9.82 -10.71 -1.67
CA HIS A 95 9.18 -9.60 -2.36
C HIS A 95 9.74 -9.42 -3.79
N LYS A 96 9.37 -10.32 -4.70
CA LYS A 96 9.91 -10.37 -6.07
C LYS A 96 9.21 -9.37 -6.99
N GLN A 97 9.96 -8.46 -7.61
CA GLN A 97 9.43 -7.43 -8.51
C GLN A 97 8.51 -8.00 -9.62
N SER A 98 8.89 -9.12 -10.24
CA SER A 98 8.17 -9.73 -11.37
C SER A 98 6.73 -10.17 -11.04
N ILE A 99 6.42 -10.33 -9.76
CA ILE A 99 5.08 -10.67 -9.25
C ILE A 99 4.62 -9.61 -8.24
N ALA A 100 4.89 -8.34 -8.58
CA ALA A 100 4.50 -7.16 -7.81
C ALA A 100 4.94 -7.22 -6.34
N PHE A 101 6.18 -7.62 -6.09
CA PHE A 101 6.78 -7.68 -4.75
C PHE A 101 6.07 -8.63 -3.78
N THR A 102 5.72 -9.82 -4.27
CA THR A 102 5.27 -10.99 -3.49
C THR A 102 6.16 -12.21 -3.78
N ASP A 103 5.88 -13.39 -3.20
CA ASP A 103 6.70 -14.60 -3.34
C ASP A 103 6.06 -15.69 -4.23
N GLY A 104 4.74 -15.64 -4.43
CA GLY A 104 3.94 -16.63 -5.16
C GLY A 104 3.64 -17.89 -4.33
N LEU A 105 3.82 -17.85 -3.01
CA LEU A 105 3.59 -18.97 -2.11
C LEU A 105 2.30 -18.77 -1.30
N THR A 106 1.67 -19.86 -0.87
CA THR A 106 0.55 -19.81 0.09
C THR A 106 0.95 -19.10 1.38
N THR A 107 2.11 -19.46 1.93
CA THR A 107 2.72 -18.80 3.10
C THR A 107 4.23 -18.67 2.91
N ALA A 108 4.81 -17.62 3.50
CA ALA A 108 6.23 -17.35 3.37
C ALA A 108 7.10 -18.42 4.04
N VAL A 109 8.32 -18.59 3.55
CA VAL A 109 9.34 -19.48 4.15
C VAL A 109 10.59 -18.67 4.48
N GLY A 110 10.90 -18.57 5.76
CA GLY A 110 12.07 -17.82 6.21
C GLY A 110 13.41 -18.50 5.91
N SER A 111 14.50 -17.80 6.20
CA SER A 111 15.86 -18.21 5.83
C SER A 111 16.32 -19.51 6.48
N THR A 112 15.67 -19.94 7.56
CA THR A 112 15.91 -21.21 8.27
C THR A 112 14.94 -22.32 7.89
N GLY A 113 14.06 -22.10 6.90
CA GLY A 113 13.05 -23.07 6.46
C GLY A 113 11.74 -23.05 7.27
N ASN A 114 11.57 -22.11 8.19
CA ASN A 114 10.35 -22.00 8.98
C ASN A 114 9.21 -21.43 8.12
N PHE A 115 8.05 -22.11 8.13
CA PHE A 115 6.83 -21.59 7.51
C PHE A 115 6.21 -20.49 8.37
N HIS A 116 5.75 -19.44 7.70
CA HIS A 116 5.00 -18.35 8.31
C HIS A 116 3.51 -18.65 8.33
N PRO A 117 2.74 -18.04 9.25
CA PRO A 117 1.30 -18.26 9.31
C PRO A 117 0.55 -17.54 8.17
N ARG A 118 1.20 -16.60 7.47
CA ARG A 118 0.55 -15.68 6.52
C ARG A 118 1.23 -15.68 5.15
N ASN A 119 0.46 -15.34 4.13
CA ASN A 119 0.94 -15.04 2.79
C ASN A 119 1.79 -13.77 2.80
N THR A 120 2.82 -13.74 1.94
CA THR A 120 3.67 -12.55 1.76
C THR A 120 2.87 -11.43 1.08
N GLN A 121 2.53 -10.39 1.85
CA GLN A 121 1.80 -9.25 1.35
C GLN A 121 2.60 -8.49 0.28
N GLY A 122 1.95 -8.07 -0.80
CA GLY A 122 2.54 -7.15 -1.76
C GLY A 122 2.85 -5.80 -1.12
N ILE A 123 4.08 -5.31 -1.29
CA ILE A 123 4.53 -4.00 -0.77
C ILE A 123 4.38 -2.86 -1.81
N ILE A 124 3.56 -3.07 -2.84
CA ILE A 124 3.17 -2.00 -3.76
C ILE A 124 2.44 -0.91 -2.98
N ASN A 125 2.80 0.35 -3.23
CA ASN A 125 2.17 1.53 -2.64
C ASN A 125 2.21 1.52 -1.10
N VAL A 126 3.12 0.77 -0.48
CA VAL A 126 3.21 0.60 0.98
C VAL A 126 3.44 1.93 1.72
N ALA A 127 4.00 2.92 1.01
CA ALA A 127 4.16 4.31 1.47
C ALA A 127 2.85 4.97 1.92
N TYR A 128 1.70 4.51 1.41
CA TYR A 128 0.39 5.04 1.74
C TYR A 128 -0.33 4.26 2.82
N ASN A 129 0.18 3.13 3.31
CA ASN A 129 -0.50 2.38 4.36
C ASN A 129 -0.53 3.19 5.67
N ALA A 130 -1.71 3.36 6.26
CA ALA A 130 -1.80 3.97 7.60
C ALA A 130 -1.36 2.99 8.71
N ARG A 131 -1.44 1.68 8.46
CA ARG A 131 -0.90 0.59 9.28
C ARG A 131 -0.29 -0.49 8.41
N GLN A 132 0.85 -1.01 8.85
CA GLN A 132 1.61 -2.01 8.11
C GLN A 132 1.13 -3.43 8.39
N THR A 133 1.59 -4.36 7.55
CA THR A 133 1.27 -5.81 7.58
C THR A 133 -0.21 -6.12 7.28
N TRP A 134 -0.57 -7.40 7.43
CA TRP A 134 -1.96 -7.86 7.35
C TRP A 134 -2.82 -7.36 8.52
N VAL A 135 -2.23 -7.31 9.72
CA VAL A 135 -2.93 -6.91 10.93
C VAL A 135 -1.95 -6.49 12.01
N ASN A 136 -1.87 -5.19 12.25
CA ASN A 136 -1.23 -4.61 13.42
C ASN A 136 -1.78 -3.19 13.66
N PRO A 137 -2.54 -2.94 14.73
CA PRO A 137 -3.19 -1.64 14.95
C PRO A 137 -2.23 -0.55 15.43
N THR A 138 -0.97 -0.88 15.75
CA THR A 138 0.02 0.07 16.28
C THR A 138 1.18 0.33 15.32
N LEU A 139 1.50 -0.62 14.44
CA LEU A 139 2.65 -0.53 13.54
C LEU A 139 2.35 0.38 12.35
N LYS A 140 2.89 1.61 12.41
CA LYS A 140 2.64 2.66 11.44
C LYS A 140 3.77 2.81 10.43
N ASP A 141 5.00 2.92 10.91
CA ASP A 141 6.15 3.32 10.10
C ASP A 141 6.86 2.09 9.52
N LEU A 142 7.39 2.24 8.29
CA LEU A 142 8.13 1.17 7.60
C LEU A 142 9.44 0.83 8.35
N GLU A 143 10.08 1.84 8.92
CA GLU A 143 11.30 1.68 9.71
C GLU A 143 11.08 0.74 10.91
N ASP A 144 9.95 0.87 11.60
CA ASP A 144 9.60 0.00 12.72
C ASP A 144 9.17 -1.40 12.23
N GLN A 145 8.41 -1.46 11.13
CA GLN A 145 7.98 -2.75 10.57
C GLN A 145 9.17 -3.61 10.18
N MET A 146 10.22 -3.01 9.63
CA MET A 146 11.39 -3.73 9.14
C MET A 146 12.21 -4.42 10.24
N LEU A 147 12.07 -3.99 11.49
CA LEU A 147 12.68 -4.70 12.62
C LEU A 147 12.09 -6.11 12.79
N VAL A 148 10.83 -6.32 12.37
CA VAL A 148 10.15 -7.62 12.46
C VAL A 148 10.80 -8.67 11.55
N PRO A 149 10.90 -8.50 10.21
CA PRO A 149 11.54 -9.49 9.36
C PRO A 149 13.05 -9.62 9.62
N MET A 150 13.71 -8.57 10.09
CA MET A 150 15.13 -8.63 10.45
C MET A 150 15.36 -9.48 11.71
N PHE A 151 14.66 -9.17 12.81
CA PHE A 151 14.99 -9.63 14.15
C PHE A 151 13.95 -10.57 14.79
N GLY A 152 12.83 -10.84 14.12
CA GLY A 152 11.82 -11.78 14.59
C GLY A 152 12.40 -13.19 14.76
N GLU A 153 12.13 -13.80 15.92
CA GLU A 153 12.67 -15.12 16.28
C GLU A 153 11.73 -16.28 15.91
N HIS A 154 10.41 -16.05 15.89
CA HIS A 154 9.42 -17.11 15.67
C HIS A 154 8.17 -16.65 14.90
N PRO A 155 7.93 -17.18 13.68
CA PRO A 155 8.90 -17.88 12.85
C PRO A 155 10.01 -16.94 12.37
N VAL A 156 11.22 -17.46 12.17
CA VAL A 156 12.36 -16.69 11.65
C VAL A 156 12.07 -16.25 10.21
N GLU A 157 12.40 -15.00 9.88
CA GLU A 157 12.50 -14.50 8.50
C GLU A 157 13.98 -14.38 8.11
N LEU A 158 14.62 -13.23 8.32
CA LEU A 158 16.03 -13.02 7.98
C LEU A 158 17.00 -13.53 9.05
N GLY A 159 16.56 -13.72 10.29
CA GLY A 159 17.34 -14.38 11.34
C GLY A 159 18.53 -13.58 11.86
N LEU A 160 18.36 -12.28 12.10
CA LEU A 160 19.38 -11.39 12.64
C LEU A 160 19.29 -11.15 14.15
N ALA A 161 18.38 -11.80 14.88
CA ALA A 161 18.26 -11.63 16.33
C ALA A 161 19.63 -11.85 17.02
N ASN A 162 20.12 -10.83 17.73
CA ASN A 162 21.45 -10.79 18.37
C ASN A 162 22.65 -10.90 17.41
N ARG A 163 22.47 -10.57 16.12
CA ARG A 163 23.50 -10.61 15.06
C ARG A 163 23.62 -9.29 14.30
N GLU A 164 23.20 -8.19 14.91
CA GLU A 164 23.23 -6.83 14.38
C GLU A 164 24.67 -6.43 13.99
N ASN A 165 25.61 -6.63 14.91
CA ASN A 165 27.02 -6.28 14.68
C ASN A 165 27.64 -7.12 13.56
N GLU A 166 27.27 -8.40 13.48
CA GLU A 166 27.75 -9.27 12.40
C GLU A 166 27.26 -8.79 11.03
N MET A 167 25.99 -8.39 10.91
CA MET A 167 25.45 -7.78 9.69
C MET A 167 26.18 -6.46 9.37
N LEU A 168 26.36 -5.58 10.35
CA LEU A 168 27.01 -4.28 10.14
C LEU A 168 28.49 -4.44 9.73
N ASP A 169 29.23 -5.37 10.32
CA ASP A 169 30.62 -5.65 9.99
C ASP A 169 30.77 -6.18 8.55
N ARG A 170 29.85 -7.04 8.09
CA ARG A 170 29.79 -7.50 6.69
C ARG A 170 29.61 -6.33 5.73
N LEU A 171 28.62 -5.47 6.00
CA LEU A 171 28.36 -4.28 5.16
C LEU A 171 29.57 -3.33 5.18
N ARG A 172 30.20 -3.13 6.34
CA ARG A 172 31.38 -2.28 6.51
C ARG A 172 32.59 -2.78 5.72
N ALA A 173 32.75 -4.09 5.58
CA ALA A 173 33.83 -4.70 4.82
C ALA A 173 33.75 -4.50 3.30
N GLU A 174 32.62 -4.01 2.77
CA GLU A 174 32.41 -3.86 1.33
C GLU A 174 32.56 -2.42 0.82
N ASN A 175 33.46 -2.23 -0.14
CA ASN A 175 33.74 -0.92 -0.76
C ASN A 175 32.48 -0.23 -1.30
N ARG A 176 31.51 -1.01 -1.84
CA ARG A 176 30.24 -0.49 -2.33
C ARG A 176 29.45 0.15 -1.20
N TYR A 177 29.24 -0.55 -0.09
CA TYR A 177 28.49 -0.05 1.05
C TYR A 177 29.21 1.10 1.74
N GLN A 178 30.55 1.06 1.88
CA GLN A 178 31.30 2.22 2.39
C GLN A 178 31.02 3.50 1.60
N THR A 179 30.85 3.39 0.29
CA THR A 179 30.51 4.53 -0.57
C THR A 179 29.04 4.93 -0.43
N LEU A 180 28.12 3.97 -0.52
CA LEU A 180 26.67 4.25 -0.48
C LEU A 180 26.22 4.79 0.88
N PHE A 181 26.67 4.19 1.98
CA PHE A 181 26.38 4.66 3.34
C PHE A 181 26.88 6.08 3.58
N ARG A 182 28.12 6.40 3.16
CA ARG A 182 28.68 7.76 3.33
C ARG A 182 27.92 8.81 2.51
N LYS A 183 27.39 8.45 1.34
CA LYS A 183 26.55 9.34 0.53
C LYS A 183 25.17 9.55 1.17
N ALA A 184 24.53 8.48 1.64
CA ALA A 184 23.20 8.52 2.22
C ALA A 184 23.16 9.14 3.63
N PHE A 185 24.22 8.96 4.41
CA PHE A 185 24.36 9.40 5.80
C PHE A 185 25.76 10.01 6.00
N PRO A 186 25.98 11.26 5.58
CA PRO A 186 27.31 11.87 5.56
C PRO A 186 27.85 12.29 6.94
N PHE A 187 27.04 12.20 7.99
CA PHE A 187 27.39 12.58 9.35
C PHE A 187 27.49 11.33 10.24
N GLU A 188 28.49 11.29 11.12
CA GLU A 188 28.76 10.19 12.07
C GLU A 188 29.16 8.85 11.41
N ASP A 189 29.22 7.77 12.20
CA ASP A 189 29.40 6.41 11.67
C ASP A 189 28.12 5.98 10.94
N PRO A 190 28.14 5.82 9.61
CA PRO A 190 26.91 5.61 8.87
C PRO A 190 26.41 4.16 9.00
N PHE A 191 27.23 3.23 9.51
CA PHE A 191 26.88 1.83 9.67
C PHE A 191 26.15 1.61 11.01
N SER A 192 24.83 1.78 10.98
CA SER A 192 23.94 1.46 12.10
C SER A 192 22.68 0.75 11.61
N VAL A 193 22.04 -0.03 12.49
CA VAL A 193 20.74 -0.65 12.18
C VAL A 193 19.71 0.42 11.79
N SER A 194 19.71 1.57 12.48
CA SER A 194 18.82 2.69 12.17
C SER A 194 18.99 3.19 10.72
N ASN A 195 20.23 3.30 10.23
CA ASN A 195 20.49 3.75 8.86
C ASN A 195 20.17 2.69 7.81
N VAL A 196 20.37 1.40 8.14
CA VAL A 196 19.92 0.28 7.29
C VAL A 196 18.40 0.35 7.08
N VAL A 197 17.62 0.41 8.17
CA VAL A 197 16.16 0.45 8.07
C VAL A 197 15.66 1.74 7.41
N LYS A 198 16.30 2.88 7.68
CA LYS A 198 15.95 4.15 7.01
C LYS A 198 16.16 4.09 5.50
N ALA A 199 17.26 3.50 5.05
CA ALA A 199 17.57 3.40 3.62
C ALA A 199 16.58 2.48 2.90
N ILE A 200 16.34 1.28 3.42
CA ILE A 200 15.37 0.33 2.83
C ILE A 200 13.97 0.95 2.82
N ALA A 201 13.54 1.60 3.90
CA ALA A 201 12.24 2.27 3.95
C ALA A 201 12.13 3.42 2.93
N CYS A 202 13.23 4.12 2.61
CA CYS A 202 13.24 5.09 1.51
C CYS A 202 13.02 4.39 0.16
N PHE A 203 13.65 3.25 -0.10
CA PHE A 203 13.42 2.47 -1.31
C PHE A 203 11.98 1.95 -1.41
N GLU A 204 11.44 1.37 -0.35
CA GLU A 204 10.06 0.86 -0.33
C GLU A 204 9.03 1.97 -0.60
N ARG A 205 9.30 3.20 -0.14
CA ARG A 205 8.45 4.35 -0.44
C ARG A 205 8.38 4.69 -1.93
N THR A 206 9.37 4.29 -2.73
CA THR A 206 9.37 4.54 -4.18
C THR A 206 8.59 3.48 -4.95
N LEU A 207 8.16 2.38 -4.32
CA LEU A 207 7.44 1.28 -4.97
C LEU A 207 5.98 1.68 -5.30
N ILE A 208 5.82 2.69 -6.16
CA ILE A 208 4.54 3.31 -6.50
C ILE A 208 4.05 2.76 -7.84
N SER A 209 2.90 2.08 -7.82
CA SER A 209 2.17 1.62 -8.99
C SER A 209 0.89 2.43 -9.16
N GLY A 210 0.75 3.01 -10.35
CA GLY A 210 -0.36 3.92 -10.69
C GLY A 210 -0.49 4.19 -12.18
N ARG A 211 0.03 3.30 -13.04
CA ARG A 211 0.00 3.40 -14.50
C ARG A 211 -0.61 2.17 -15.16
N SER A 212 -1.49 1.45 -14.44
CA SER A 212 -2.26 0.34 -14.99
C SER A 212 -3.13 0.78 -16.18
N PRO A 213 -3.62 -0.13 -17.03
CA PRO A 213 -4.61 0.18 -18.06
C PRO A 213 -5.81 0.99 -17.54
N TYR A 214 -6.30 0.67 -16.34
CA TYR A 214 -7.40 1.42 -15.72
C TYR A 214 -6.98 2.83 -15.31
N ASP A 215 -5.78 3.01 -14.74
CA ASP A 215 -5.27 4.35 -14.39
C ASP A 215 -5.12 5.23 -15.63
N LYS A 216 -4.56 4.69 -16.73
CA LYS A 216 -4.42 5.40 -18.01
C LYS A 216 -5.78 5.79 -18.60
N PHE A 217 -6.78 4.92 -18.48
CA PHE A 217 -8.14 5.25 -18.87
C PHE A 217 -8.72 6.38 -18.03
N LEU A 218 -8.62 6.29 -16.70
CA LEU A 218 -9.25 7.20 -15.75
C LEU A 218 -8.59 8.58 -15.74
N TYR A 219 -7.26 8.63 -15.67
CA TYR A 219 -6.52 9.88 -15.46
C TYR A 219 -6.01 10.53 -16.74
N ASP A 220 -5.68 9.75 -17.77
CA ASP A 220 -5.19 10.29 -19.05
C ASP A 220 -6.29 10.38 -20.12
N GLY A 221 -7.49 9.84 -19.85
CA GLY A 221 -8.53 9.68 -20.86
C GLY A 221 -8.16 8.69 -21.98
N ASN A 222 -7.15 7.83 -21.77
CA ASN A 222 -6.68 6.88 -22.78
C ASN A 222 -7.60 5.65 -22.87
N VAL A 223 -8.69 5.82 -23.60
CA VAL A 223 -9.69 4.78 -23.85
C VAL A 223 -9.10 3.54 -24.57
N ALA A 224 -8.02 3.70 -25.33
CA ALA A 224 -7.33 2.59 -26.00
C ALA A 224 -6.55 1.69 -25.03
N ALA A 225 -6.18 2.17 -23.84
CA ALA A 225 -5.41 1.39 -22.85
C ALA A 225 -6.14 0.12 -22.39
N LEU A 226 -7.48 0.13 -22.34
CA LEU A 226 -8.29 -1.03 -21.96
C LEU A 226 -8.39 -2.11 -23.05
N GLY A 227 -7.87 -1.85 -24.25
CA GLY A 227 -7.87 -2.79 -25.37
C GLY A 227 -9.24 -3.37 -25.71
N ASN A 228 -9.24 -4.65 -26.10
CA ASN A 228 -10.46 -5.37 -26.49
C ASN A 228 -11.40 -5.69 -25.32
N GLN A 229 -10.90 -5.64 -24.08
CA GLN A 229 -11.70 -5.93 -22.87
C GLN A 229 -12.44 -4.70 -22.32
N ARG A 230 -12.33 -3.54 -22.98
CA ARG A 230 -12.89 -2.25 -22.52
C ARG A 230 -14.31 -2.34 -21.97
N ALA A 231 -15.24 -2.90 -22.73
CA ALA A 231 -16.65 -2.96 -22.32
C ALA A 231 -16.83 -3.81 -21.04
N SER A 232 -16.07 -4.89 -20.93
CA SER A 232 -16.08 -5.78 -19.76
C SER A 232 -15.49 -5.10 -18.53
N VAL A 233 -14.32 -4.44 -18.69
CA VAL A 233 -13.67 -3.65 -17.63
C VAL A 233 -14.60 -2.56 -17.09
N ILE A 234 -15.29 -1.82 -17.97
CA ILE A 234 -16.21 -0.74 -17.55
C ILE A 234 -17.39 -1.29 -16.75
N ARG A 235 -18.01 -2.40 -17.20
CA ARG A 235 -19.10 -3.04 -16.44
C ARG A 235 -18.62 -3.61 -15.10
N GLY A 236 -17.41 -4.17 -15.07
CA GLY A 236 -16.77 -4.63 -13.83
C GLY A 236 -16.52 -3.51 -12.84
N ALA A 237 -16.02 -2.37 -13.32
CA ALA A 237 -15.83 -1.17 -12.51
C ALA A 237 -17.18 -0.65 -11.96
N GLN A 238 -18.24 -0.67 -12.77
CA GLN A 238 -19.59 -0.29 -12.32
C GLN A 238 -20.09 -1.17 -11.18
N ILE A 239 -19.85 -2.48 -11.23
CA ILE A 239 -20.17 -3.39 -10.12
C ILE A 239 -19.33 -3.03 -8.89
N PHE A 240 -18.01 -2.90 -9.06
CA PHE A 240 -17.07 -2.63 -7.98
C PHE A 240 -17.40 -1.34 -7.20
N PHE A 241 -17.77 -0.27 -7.90
CA PHE A 241 -18.10 1.04 -7.32
C PHE A 241 -19.60 1.24 -7.02
N SER A 242 -20.39 0.16 -7.00
CA SER A 242 -21.82 0.22 -6.67
C SER A 242 -22.12 -0.44 -5.33
N GLU A 243 -23.25 -0.05 -4.72
CA GLU A 243 -23.83 -0.74 -3.55
C GLU A 243 -24.30 -2.18 -3.88
N LYS A 244 -24.25 -2.61 -5.15
CA LYS A 244 -24.43 -4.03 -5.50
C LYS A 244 -23.17 -4.84 -5.21
N GLY A 245 -22.00 -4.28 -5.52
CA GLY A 245 -20.71 -4.95 -5.33
C GLY A 245 -20.06 -4.66 -3.98
N GLU A 246 -20.32 -3.47 -3.39
CA GLU A 246 -19.85 -3.01 -2.08
C GLU A 246 -18.31 -2.97 -1.92
N CYS A 247 -17.55 -3.22 -3.00
CA CYS A 247 -16.12 -3.40 -2.94
C CYS A 247 -15.39 -2.11 -2.54
N PHE A 248 -15.89 -0.97 -3.00
CA PHE A 248 -15.29 0.34 -2.79
C PHE A 248 -15.30 0.81 -1.33
N HIS A 249 -16.15 0.23 -0.46
CA HIS A 249 -16.13 0.58 0.97
C HIS A 249 -14.79 0.23 1.62
N CYS A 250 -14.19 -0.91 1.25
CA CYS A 250 -12.91 -1.36 1.81
C CYS A 250 -11.73 -1.21 0.83
N HIS A 251 -12.00 -1.21 -0.48
CA HIS A 251 -10.99 -1.14 -1.54
C HIS A 251 -11.18 0.11 -2.42
N GLY A 252 -11.64 1.21 -1.83
CA GLY A 252 -11.86 2.49 -2.52
C GLY A 252 -10.64 3.41 -2.59
N GLY A 253 -10.87 4.61 -3.12
CA GLY A 253 -9.86 5.66 -3.21
C GLY A 253 -8.78 5.41 -4.26
N PHE A 254 -7.81 6.33 -4.36
CA PHE A 254 -6.74 6.26 -5.35
C PHE A 254 -5.86 5.01 -5.19
N ASN A 255 -5.72 4.47 -3.98
CA ASN A 255 -4.89 3.30 -3.71
C ASN A 255 -5.66 1.98 -3.75
N PHE A 256 -6.97 2.01 -3.99
CA PHE A 256 -7.87 0.86 -3.85
C PHE A 256 -7.70 0.14 -2.49
N ALA A 257 -7.58 0.92 -1.42
CA ALA A 257 -7.41 0.46 -0.06
C ALA A 257 -7.92 1.54 0.91
N GLU A 258 -8.83 1.17 1.80
CA GLU A 258 -9.46 2.09 2.76
C GLU A 258 -8.45 2.67 3.77
N THR A 259 -7.57 1.82 4.33
CA THR A 259 -6.56 2.23 5.33
C THR A 259 -5.34 2.89 4.65
N SER A 260 -5.57 4.01 3.96
CA SER A 260 -4.56 4.81 3.25
C SER A 260 -4.36 6.20 3.89
N VAL A 261 -3.12 6.71 3.90
CA VAL A 261 -2.76 8.04 4.41
C VAL A 261 -1.76 8.73 3.49
N HIS A 262 -1.88 10.05 3.36
CA HIS A 262 -1.00 10.88 2.52
C HIS A 262 -0.90 12.30 3.09
N VAL A 263 0.00 13.11 2.53
CA VAL A 263 0.06 14.54 2.84
C VAL A 263 -1.27 15.21 2.46
N GLY A 264 -1.87 15.92 3.40
CA GLY A 264 -3.18 16.56 3.23
C GLY A 264 -4.37 15.72 3.68
N ALA A 265 -4.18 14.45 4.07
CA ALA A 265 -5.23 13.69 4.75
C ALA A 265 -5.53 14.32 6.12
N VAL A 266 -6.82 14.58 6.39
CA VAL A 266 -7.25 15.22 7.65
C VAL A 266 -7.17 14.23 8.82
N THR A 267 -7.52 12.98 8.58
CA THR A 267 -7.48 11.88 9.55
C THR A 267 -6.92 10.63 8.90
N ALA A 268 -6.16 9.84 9.65
CA ALA A 268 -5.79 8.49 9.24
C ALA A 268 -6.91 7.53 9.64
N GLU A 269 -7.65 7.02 8.66
CA GLU A 269 -8.64 5.96 8.88
C GLU A 269 -7.92 4.62 9.00
N VAL A 270 -8.18 3.91 10.10
CA VAL A 270 -7.58 2.61 10.38
C VAL A 270 -8.70 1.62 10.66
N THR A 271 -8.96 0.75 9.69
CA THR A 271 -10.08 -0.18 9.70
C THR A 271 -9.57 -1.61 9.50
N PHE A 272 -10.30 -2.56 10.10
CA PHE A 272 -10.05 -3.99 9.97
C PHE A 272 -11.39 -4.72 9.80
N HIS A 273 -11.43 -5.69 8.90
CA HIS A 273 -12.67 -6.33 8.45
C HIS A 273 -12.53 -7.84 8.52
N ASN A 274 -13.58 -8.50 8.97
CA ASN A 274 -13.75 -9.94 8.79
C ASN A 274 -14.61 -10.14 7.55
N ASN A 275 -14.08 -10.84 6.55
CA ASN A 275 -14.77 -11.08 5.28
C ASN A 275 -15.42 -12.46 5.20
N GLY A 276 -15.59 -13.16 6.33
CA GLY A 276 -16.25 -14.46 6.38
C GLY A 276 -15.47 -15.58 5.71
N LEU A 277 -14.14 -15.55 5.79
CA LEU A 277 -13.28 -16.61 5.24
C LEU A 277 -13.35 -17.90 6.07
N TYR A 278 -13.47 -17.75 7.39
CA TYR A 278 -13.55 -18.85 8.34
C TYR A 278 -14.61 -18.60 9.41
N ASN A 279 -15.09 -19.70 9.99
CA ASN A 279 -15.88 -19.76 11.22
C ASN A 279 -15.72 -21.18 11.78
N ILE A 280 -14.49 -21.54 12.11
CA ILE A 280 -14.12 -22.94 12.40
C ILE A 280 -14.99 -23.46 13.54
N GLY A 281 -15.68 -24.57 13.33
CA GLY A 281 -16.59 -25.15 14.32
C GLY A 281 -17.75 -24.24 14.78
N GLY A 282 -18.02 -23.13 14.09
CA GLY A 282 -19.06 -22.16 14.48
C GLY A 282 -18.67 -21.22 15.62
N THR A 283 -17.37 -21.12 15.98
CA THR A 283 -16.91 -20.40 17.18
C THR A 283 -16.39 -18.98 16.90
N ARG A 284 -16.49 -18.48 15.65
CA ARG A 284 -15.81 -17.29 15.10
C ARG A 284 -14.33 -17.48 14.78
N ASP A 285 -13.76 -18.64 15.09
CA ASP A 285 -12.32 -18.85 14.98
C ASP A 285 -11.86 -18.90 13.53
N TYR A 286 -10.69 -18.30 13.32
CA TYR A 286 -9.85 -18.49 12.15
C TYR A 286 -8.80 -19.59 12.44
N PRO A 287 -7.95 -20.01 11.49
CA PRO A 287 -6.87 -20.95 11.78
C PRO A 287 -5.98 -20.49 12.96
N PRO A 288 -5.38 -21.41 13.72
CA PRO A 288 -4.48 -21.07 14.81
C PRO A 288 -3.37 -20.12 14.36
N ASN A 289 -2.96 -19.20 15.24
CA ASN A 289 -1.95 -18.15 14.98
C ASN A 289 -2.32 -17.17 13.83
N ASN A 290 -3.60 -17.11 13.47
CA ASN A 290 -4.16 -16.22 12.46
C ASN A 290 -5.55 -15.68 12.87
N GLN A 291 -5.68 -15.26 14.12
CA GLN A 291 -6.95 -14.76 14.66
C GLN A 291 -7.24 -13.30 14.29
N GLY A 292 -6.35 -12.64 13.54
CA GLY A 292 -6.55 -11.26 13.11
C GLY A 292 -6.36 -10.27 14.26
N LEU A 293 -7.16 -9.21 14.29
CA LEU A 293 -7.01 -8.10 15.24
C LEU A 293 -7.17 -8.56 16.71
N TYR A 294 -7.88 -9.66 16.95
CA TYR A 294 -7.99 -10.32 18.25
C TYR A 294 -6.63 -10.57 18.92
N GLU A 295 -5.57 -10.86 18.14
CA GLU A 295 -4.21 -11.11 18.67
C GLU A 295 -3.63 -9.90 19.41
N PHE A 296 -4.15 -8.69 19.15
CA PHE A 296 -3.73 -7.45 19.79
C PHE A 296 -4.72 -6.98 20.86
N THR A 297 -6.02 -7.22 20.64
CA THR A 297 -7.08 -6.64 21.48
C THR A 297 -7.66 -7.59 22.52
N GLY A 298 -7.58 -8.91 22.29
CA GLY A 298 -8.26 -9.92 23.10
C GLY A 298 -9.79 -9.88 23.00
N MET A 299 -10.37 -9.02 22.18
CA MET A 299 -11.81 -8.85 22.05
C MET A 299 -12.40 -9.85 21.06
N ILE A 300 -13.33 -10.70 21.51
CA ILE A 300 -13.94 -11.75 20.66
C ILE A 300 -14.53 -11.19 19.36
N SER A 301 -15.06 -9.96 19.39
CA SER A 301 -15.59 -9.25 18.21
C SER A 301 -14.54 -8.91 17.14
N ASP A 302 -13.25 -9.04 17.45
CA ASP A 302 -12.14 -8.74 16.55
C ASP A 302 -11.51 -9.97 15.90
N LYS A 303 -12.00 -11.18 16.22
CA LYS A 303 -11.56 -12.40 15.57
C LYS A 303 -11.82 -12.35 14.07
N GLY A 304 -10.79 -12.68 13.30
CA GLY A 304 -10.80 -12.73 11.85
C GLY A 304 -10.81 -11.36 11.17
N LYS A 305 -10.58 -10.26 11.90
CA LYS A 305 -10.47 -8.92 11.29
C LYS A 305 -9.06 -8.65 10.80
N PHE A 306 -8.92 -8.30 9.53
CA PHE A 306 -7.66 -7.95 8.85
C PHE A 306 -7.80 -6.64 8.09
N ARG A 307 -6.67 -5.99 7.80
CA ARG A 307 -6.64 -4.78 6.96
C ARG A 307 -7.05 -5.17 5.55
N ALA A 308 -7.86 -4.34 4.88
CA ALA A 308 -8.10 -4.48 3.45
C ALA A 308 -6.84 -4.01 2.68
N PRO A 309 -6.10 -4.89 1.99
CA PRO A 309 -4.92 -4.49 1.22
C PRO A 309 -5.31 -3.69 -0.02
N SER A 310 -4.33 -2.98 -0.59
CA SER A 310 -4.47 -2.47 -1.96
C SER A 310 -4.66 -3.64 -2.92
N ILE A 311 -5.59 -3.48 -3.87
CA ILE A 311 -5.82 -4.45 -4.95
C ILE A 311 -5.16 -4.02 -6.27
N ARG A 312 -4.25 -3.04 -6.24
CA ARG A 312 -3.39 -2.72 -7.38
C ARG A 312 -2.45 -3.89 -7.64
N ASN A 313 -2.29 -4.30 -8.90
CA ASN A 313 -1.55 -5.51 -9.30
C ASN A 313 -2.08 -6.84 -8.74
N ILE A 314 -3.35 -6.91 -8.35
CA ILE A 314 -3.92 -8.12 -7.74
C ILE A 314 -3.84 -9.37 -8.64
N GLU A 315 -3.81 -9.21 -9.97
CA GLU A 315 -3.63 -10.33 -10.91
C GLU A 315 -2.31 -11.08 -10.69
N LEU A 316 -1.26 -10.39 -10.24
CA LEU A 316 0.10 -10.92 -10.15
C LEU A 316 0.46 -11.47 -8.78
N THR A 317 -0.44 -11.34 -7.80
CA THR A 317 -0.14 -11.56 -6.37
C THR A 317 -0.89 -12.76 -5.78
N ALA A 318 -1.27 -13.71 -6.63
CA ALA A 318 -1.79 -14.99 -6.17
C ALA A 318 -0.75 -15.76 -5.33
N PRO A 319 -1.17 -16.59 -4.36
CA PRO A 319 -2.55 -16.79 -3.91
C PRO A 319 -3.04 -15.69 -2.97
N TYR A 320 -4.35 -15.66 -2.72
CA TYR A 320 -5.06 -14.54 -2.10
C TYR A 320 -5.46 -14.79 -0.64
N MET A 321 -5.84 -13.70 0.02
CA MET A 321 -6.15 -13.59 1.45
C MET A 321 -4.91 -13.65 2.34
N HIS A 322 -5.09 -13.38 3.64
CA HIS A 322 -3.99 -13.30 4.59
C HIS A 322 -3.16 -14.58 4.73
N ASP A 323 -3.71 -15.73 4.36
CA ASP A 323 -3.13 -17.07 4.50
C ASP A 323 -3.00 -17.81 3.17
N GLY A 324 -3.20 -17.11 2.03
CA GLY A 324 -3.06 -17.68 0.70
C GLY A 324 -4.10 -18.78 0.39
N SER A 325 -5.22 -18.82 1.11
CA SER A 325 -6.18 -19.94 1.06
C SER A 325 -7.11 -19.94 -0.16
N ILE A 326 -7.01 -18.94 -1.06
CA ILE A 326 -7.79 -18.84 -2.29
C ILE A 326 -6.84 -18.62 -3.47
N ASP A 327 -6.89 -19.49 -4.48
CA ASP A 327 -5.84 -19.55 -5.51
C ASP A 327 -6.03 -18.60 -6.70
N THR A 328 -7.27 -18.19 -7.01
CA THR A 328 -7.59 -17.45 -8.24
C THR A 328 -8.51 -16.26 -7.97
N LEU A 329 -8.42 -15.21 -8.80
CA LEU A 329 -9.33 -14.05 -8.72
C LEU A 329 -10.78 -14.46 -8.91
N GLU A 330 -11.03 -15.44 -9.78
CA GLU A 330 -12.35 -16.01 -10.00
C GLU A 330 -12.92 -16.57 -8.68
N ASN A 331 -12.11 -17.31 -7.91
CA ASN A 331 -12.52 -17.83 -6.60
C ASN A 331 -12.65 -16.72 -5.53
N VAL A 332 -11.86 -15.64 -5.62
CA VAL A 332 -12.06 -14.44 -4.77
C VAL A 332 -13.43 -13.81 -5.06
N VAL A 333 -13.78 -13.65 -6.33
CA VAL A 333 -15.08 -13.12 -6.73
C VAL A 333 -16.21 -14.05 -6.28
N GLU A 334 -16.05 -15.37 -6.37
CA GLU A 334 -17.05 -16.30 -5.83
C GLU A 334 -17.20 -16.22 -4.31
N HIS A 335 -16.10 -16.04 -3.57
CA HIS A 335 -16.13 -15.85 -2.12
C HIS A 335 -17.02 -14.66 -1.74
N TYR A 336 -16.82 -13.51 -2.38
CA TYR A 336 -17.65 -12.33 -2.14
C TYR A 336 -19.07 -12.49 -2.69
N ASN A 337 -19.23 -13.14 -3.85
CA ASN A 337 -20.55 -13.43 -4.43
C ASN A 337 -21.43 -14.28 -3.51
N ALA A 338 -20.83 -15.22 -2.78
CA ALA A 338 -21.48 -16.07 -1.80
C ALA A 338 -21.61 -15.42 -0.40
N GLY A 339 -21.06 -14.22 -0.20
CA GLY A 339 -21.03 -13.53 1.09
C GLY A 339 -20.16 -14.21 2.14
N GLY A 340 -19.10 -14.91 1.73
CA GLY A 340 -18.19 -15.68 2.58
C GLY A 340 -17.95 -17.10 2.07
N ARG A 341 -17.03 -17.81 2.71
CA ARG A 341 -16.61 -19.17 2.34
C ARG A 341 -17.24 -20.21 3.27
N ASN A 342 -17.67 -21.33 2.70
CA ASN A 342 -18.12 -22.50 3.46
C ASN A 342 -17.15 -23.67 3.24
N ILE A 343 -16.55 -24.17 4.33
CA ILE A 343 -15.57 -25.25 4.31
C ILE A 343 -16.21 -26.49 4.93
N ILE A 344 -16.47 -27.51 4.10
CA ILE A 344 -17.29 -28.68 4.48
C ILE A 344 -16.54 -29.67 5.36
N GLY A 345 -15.21 -29.77 5.25
CA GLY A 345 -14.43 -30.79 5.95
C GLY A 345 -12.98 -30.38 6.20
N GLY A 346 -12.28 -31.25 6.95
CA GLY A 346 -10.90 -31.01 7.38
C GLY A 346 -10.80 -30.15 8.64
N PRO A 347 -9.56 -29.81 9.06
CA PRO A 347 -9.31 -29.13 10.33
C PRO A 347 -9.86 -27.70 10.39
N HIS A 348 -10.14 -27.09 9.24
CA HIS A 348 -10.67 -25.72 9.15
C HIS A 348 -12.16 -25.68 8.74
N ALA A 349 -12.89 -26.79 8.93
CA ALA A 349 -14.30 -26.87 8.59
C ALA A 349 -15.15 -25.85 9.37
N GLY A 350 -16.09 -25.20 8.67
CA GLY A 350 -16.93 -24.14 9.20
C GLY A 350 -17.55 -23.27 8.12
N ASP A 351 -18.64 -22.58 8.46
CA ASP A 351 -19.35 -21.68 7.54
C ASP A 351 -19.05 -20.21 7.87
N GLY A 352 -18.08 -19.64 7.16
CA GLY A 352 -17.66 -18.26 7.27
C GLY A 352 -18.75 -17.26 6.88
N ARG A 353 -19.74 -17.66 6.05
CA ARG A 353 -20.91 -16.82 5.72
C ARG A 353 -21.75 -16.52 6.95
N ALA A 354 -21.71 -17.40 7.94
CA ALA A 354 -22.41 -17.29 9.21
C ALA A 354 -21.52 -16.75 10.34
N ASN A 355 -20.28 -16.29 10.07
CA ASN A 355 -19.41 -15.74 11.12
C ASN A 355 -20.05 -14.47 11.73
N PRO A 356 -20.33 -14.44 13.05
CA PRO A 356 -20.92 -13.28 13.70
C PRO A 356 -20.09 -11.98 13.61
N ASN A 357 -18.78 -12.07 13.37
CA ASN A 357 -17.91 -10.91 13.23
C ASN A 357 -17.82 -10.39 11.79
N LYS A 358 -18.40 -11.09 10.81
CA LYS A 358 -18.33 -10.75 9.40
C LYS A 358 -18.89 -9.34 9.16
N ASN A 359 -18.19 -8.56 8.34
CA ASN A 359 -18.58 -7.21 7.99
C ASN A 359 -19.95 -7.22 7.26
N GLY A 360 -20.81 -6.24 7.59
CA GLY A 360 -22.16 -6.13 7.05
C GLY A 360 -22.24 -5.93 5.53
N PHE A 361 -21.18 -5.38 4.92
CA PHE A 361 -21.07 -5.22 3.45
C PHE A 361 -20.68 -6.53 2.73
N VAL A 362 -20.40 -7.61 3.46
CA VAL A 362 -20.11 -8.93 2.88
C VAL A 362 -21.33 -9.82 2.99
N PHE A 363 -22.23 -9.73 2.02
CA PHE A 363 -23.44 -10.55 1.90
C PHE A 363 -23.51 -11.19 0.50
N PRO A 364 -24.37 -12.21 0.28
CA PRO A 364 -24.53 -12.78 -1.05
C PRO A 364 -25.08 -11.73 -2.04
N ILE A 365 -24.31 -11.39 -3.07
CA ILE A 365 -24.64 -10.30 -4.01
C ILE A 365 -25.27 -10.76 -5.34
N GLY A 366 -25.28 -12.07 -5.61
CA GLY A 366 -26.05 -12.65 -6.73
C GLY A 366 -25.57 -12.25 -8.13
N LEU A 367 -24.26 -12.14 -8.32
CA LEU A 367 -23.66 -11.86 -9.63
C LEU A 367 -23.93 -12.99 -10.62
N THR A 368 -24.35 -12.62 -11.84
CA THR A 368 -24.41 -13.55 -12.97
C THR A 368 -23.01 -13.99 -13.42
N ALA A 369 -22.89 -15.04 -14.24
CA ALA A 369 -21.60 -15.47 -14.79
C ALA A 369 -20.89 -14.36 -15.60
N GLY A 370 -21.65 -13.57 -16.37
CA GLY A 370 -21.12 -12.43 -17.11
C GLY A 370 -20.61 -11.32 -16.18
N GLU A 371 -21.37 -10.97 -15.14
CA GLU A 371 -20.95 -9.96 -14.17
C GLU A 371 -19.70 -10.36 -13.38
N LYS A 372 -19.57 -11.64 -13.01
CA LYS A 372 -18.35 -12.15 -12.39
C LYS A 372 -17.14 -12.01 -13.33
N THR A 373 -17.34 -12.31 -14.61
CA THR A 373 -16.28 -12.17 -15.63
C THR A 373 -15.89 -10.70 -15.82
N ASP A 374 -16.88 -9.80 -15.86
CA ASP A 374 -16.66 -8.36 -15.95
C ASP A 374 -15.87 -7.83 -14.75
N LEU A 375 -16.23 -8.24 -13.53
CA LEU A 375 -15.52 -7.86 -12.32
C LEU A 375 -14.08 -8.37 -12.31
N VAL A 376 -13.84 -9.64 -12.68
CA VAL A 376 -12.47 -10.17 -12.79
C VAL A 376 -11.66 -9.39 -13.82
N ASN A 377 -12.23 -9.06 -14.98
CA ASN A 377 -11.53 -8.27 -15.99
C ASN A 377 -11.21 -6.86 -15.51
N PHE A 378 -12.08 -6.25 -14.69
CA PHE A 378 -11.76 -5.00 -14.03
C PHE A 378 -10.57 -5.14 -13.07
N LEU A 379 -10.55 -6.18 -12.22
CA LEU A 379 -9.41 -6.43 -11.31
C LEU A 379 -8.10 -6.63 -12.07
N LYS A 380 -8.12 -7.37 -13.19
CA LYS A 380 -6.95 -7.57 -14.07
C LYS A 380 -6.49 -6.27 -14.76
N SER A 381 -7.40 -5.33 -14.98
CA SER A 381 -7.06 -4.02 -15.56
C SER A 381 -6.29 -3.10 -14.59
N LEU A 382 -6.16 -3.50 -13.32
CA LEU A 382 -5.35 -2.85 -12.29
C LEU A 382 -3.87 -3.30 -12.29
N THR A 383 -3.47 -4.13 -13.23
CA THR A 383 -2.08 -4.59 -13.39
C THR A 383 -1.22 -3.55 -14.10
N ASP A 384 -0.18 -3.08 -13.43
CA ASP A 384 0.79 -2.11 -13.94
C ASP A 384 2.06 -2.83 -14.43
N THR A 385 2.08 -3.10 -15.73
CA THR A 385 3.22 -3.77 -16.38
C THR A 385 4.47 -2.91 -16.43
N GLU A 386 4.35 -1.58 -16.30
CA GLU A 386 5.51 -0.69 -16.23
C GLU A 386 6.19 -0.83 -14.87
N PHE A 387 5.42 -0.85 -13.79
CA PHE A 387 5.93 -1.01 -12.42
C PHE A 387 6.76 -2.28 -12.20
N ILE A 388 6.25 -3.44 -12.62
CA ILE A 388 6.93 -4.74 -12.43
C ILE A 388 8.17 -4.93 -13.31
N ASN A 389 8.38 -4.03 -14.29
CA ASN A 389 9.53 -4.05 -15.18
C ASN A 389 10.41 -2.80 -15.04
N ASP A 390 10.11 -1.90 -14.10
CA ASP A 390 10.84 -0.63 -13.95
C ASP A 390 12.29 -0.91 -13.52
N PRO A 391 13.31 -0.50 -14.31
CA PRO A 391 14.72 -0.65 -13.93
C PRO A 391 15.11 0.11 -12.66
N LYS A 392 14.28 1.04 -12.18
CA LYS A 392 14.48 1.72 -10.89
C LYS A 392 14.23 0.80 -9.69
N HIS A 393 13.40 -0.22 -9.86
CA HIS A 393 13.06 -1.15 -8.79
C HIS A 393 13.74 -2.50 -8.92
N SER A 394 14.43 -2.78 -10.02
CA SER A 394 15.05 -4.10 -10.27
C SER A 394 16.23 -4.41 -9.36
N ASP A 395 16.65 -5.66 -9.37
CA ASP A 395 17.91 -6.07 -8.72
C ASP A 395 19.08 -5.21 -9.27
N PRO A 396 19.86 -4.52 -8.41
CA PRO A 396 20.96 -3.67 -8.84
C PRO A 396 22.32 -4.39 -8.93
N PHE A 397 22.39 -5.71 -8.74
CA PHE A 397 23.64 -6.49 -8.73
C PHE A 397 24.14 -6.96 -10.10
#